data_AF-A0A7X3FLJ6-F1
#
_entry.id   AF-A0A7X3FLJ6-F1
#
_cell.length_a   1.000
_cell.length_b   1.000
_cell.length_c   1.000
_cell.angle_alpha   90.00
_cell.angle_beta   90.00
_cell.angle_gamma   90.00
#
_symmetry.space_group_name_H-M   'P 1'
#
loop_
_entity.id
_entity.type
_entity.pdbx_description
1 polymer ?
#
loop_
_entity_poly.entity_id
_entity_poly.type
_entity_poly.pdbx_seq_one_letter_code
_entity_poly.pdbx_strand_id
1 'polypeptide(L)'
;MSFTKQQTYRFSEAPIWDMQRSYYEEQGISAWQRDEVPHYITNNPRIGAAYAEIIFGFLQDRAKLGYGSEPVMILELGAGSGRLASHVLNELDELKACAGLKLPSYRYVMSDLAAKNLDYWKQHPQLCSFQKQGILDFAQFDAVQDAELYLTQSGECIRPADLKQPLLVIANYFFDSIPQELLYIDEGLVYECDVTMQIPSNETSLTPSELLSQVNLAYQYRRAAEYEQAAYPYRSVIRQYQQELEDSHVLFPVVGLECLERLNALSQEGFLLLTADKGDHRLENWKYAEAPDLIGHGSFSLEANYHAIGHVYEQSGAEVLFTDHRYKQINVGCILMLTDPASYSHTRLAYRRFINRFGPDDFFSLKKWLDEHLNQMELSQLLAFWRLGHYDAEFFLQCRERISELLPAAGEEDANAIRIGIRQMWQSYYPMEGSRDLAMECAELLYEMEAFEDALEFYERSSRKSGACTADTSALYHMAICCYETGNEEEAKGYSLKVLAQDPEHEGAASLCLLLQ
;
A
#
# COMPACT_ATOMS: atom_id res chain seq x y z
N MET A 1 -24.86 21.52 -32.60
CA MET A 1 -24.26 22.32 -31.52
C MET A 1 -24.49 21.54 -30.25
N SER A 2 -23.45 20.89 -29.73
CA SER A 2 -23.53 20.25 -28.41
C SER A 2 -23.56 21.37 -27.38
N PHE A 3 -24.62 21.45 -26.59
CA PHE A 3 -24.82 22.53 -25.63
C PHE A 3 -24.06 22.23 -24.34
N THR A 4 -22.74 22.38 -24.24
CA THR A 4 -22.01 22.17 -22.99
C THR A 4 -22.56 23.09 -21.89
N LYS A 5 -23.13 22.53 -20.83
CA LYS A 5 -23.64 23.26 -19.68
C LYS A 5 -22.47 23.57 -18.76
N GLN A 6 -22.10 24.83 -18.70
CA GLN A 6 -21.13 25.34 -17.74
C GLN A 6 -21.83 25.51 -16.38
N GLN A 7 -21.36 24.82 -15.36
CA GLN A 7 -21.87 24.93 -13.99
C GLN A 7 -20.72 25.14 -13.03
N THR A 8 -20.97 25.94 -12.01
CA THR A 8 -20.02 26.26 -10.94
C THR A 8 -20.43 25.49 -9.70
N TYR A 9 -19.47 24.86 -9.04
CA TYR A 9 -19.64 24.05 -7.85
C TYR A 9 -18.62 24.48 -6.81
N ARG A 10 -18.96 24.37 -5.53
CA ARG A 10 -17.96 24.39 -4.46
C ARG A 10 -16.98 23.24 -4.69
N PHE A 11 -15.68 23.44 -4.53
CA PHE A 11 -14.68 22.42 -4.88
C PHE A 11 -14.94 21.05 -4.21
N SER A 12 -15.29 21.03 -2.93
CA SER A 12 -15.61 19.79 -2.19
C SER A 12 -16.92 19.11 -2.61
N GLU A 13 -17.80 19.82 -3.33
CA GLU A 13 -19.10 19.34 -3.81
C GLU A 13 -19.11 19.15 -5.33
N ALA A 14 -17.96 19.34 -5.98
CA ALA A 14 -17.86 19.23 -7.43
C ALA A 14 -18.02 17.78 -7.89
N PRO A 15 -18.69 17.53 -9.05
CA PRO A 15 -18.90 16.18 -9.59
C PRO A 15 -17.63 15.33 -9.78
N ILE A 16 -16.44 15.93 -9.78
CA ILE A 16 -15.16 15.21 -9.83
C ILE A 16 -15.03 14.14 -8.72
N TRP A 17 -15.58 14.40 -7.53
CA TRP A 17 -15.50 13.48 -6.39
C TRP A 17 -16.38 12.25 -6.58
N ASP A 18 -17.60 12.43 -7.10
CA ASP A 18 -18.48 11.33 -7.45
C ASP A 18 -17.91 10.50 -8.61
N MET A 19 -17.26 11.16 -9.58
CA MET A 19 -16.58 10.48 -10.68
C MET A 19 -15.40 9.64 -10.18
N GLN A 20 -14.60 10.17 -9.24
CA GLN A 20 -13.50 9.45 -8.60
C GLN A 20 -14.00 8.24 -7.82
N ARG A 21 -15.03 8.42 -6.98
CA ARG A 21 -15.71 7.32 -6.29
C ARG A 21 -16.15 6.24 -7.28
N SER A 22 -16.86 6.64 -8.34
CA SER A 22 -17.38 5.72 -9.34
C SER A 22 -16.26 4.96 -10.04
N TYR A 23 -15.13 5.62 -10.35
CA TYR A 23 -13.96 4.95 -10.92
C TYR A 23 -13.46 3.81 -10.02
N TYR A 24 -13.26 4.04 -8.72
CA TYR A 24 -12.77 3.00 -7.81
C TYR A 24 -13.79 1.88 -7.60
N GLU A 25 -15.09 2.19 -7.48
CA GLU A 25 -16.16 1.18 -7.38
C GLU A 25 -16.27 0.33 -8.67
N GLU A 26 -16.09 0.94 -9.85
CA GLU A 26 -16.15 0.27 -11.15
C GLU A 26 -14.90 -0.57 -11.44
N GLN A 27 -13.69 -0.03 -11.22
CA GLN A 27 -12.45 -0.77 -11.45
C GLN A 27 -12.25 -1.85 -10.38
N GLY A 28 -12.39 -1.50 -9.10
CA GLY A 28 -11.92 -2.34 -8.01
C GLY A 28 -10.47 -2.77 -8.24
N ILE A 29 -10.16 -4.05 -8.05
CA ILE A 29 -8.79 -4.57 -8.07
C ILE A 29 -8.04 -4.27 -9.39
N SER A 30 -8.74 -4.06 -10.51
CA SER A 30 -8.10 -3.77 -11.80
C SER A 30 -7.35 -2.43 -11.82
N ALA A 31 -7.71 -1.47 -10.96
CA ALA A 31 -7.01 -0.19 -10.85
C ALA A 31 -5.53 -0.38 -10.46
N TRP A 32 -5.22 -1.41 -9.68
CA TRP A 32 -3.86 -1.76 -9.26
C TRP A 32 -3.18 -2.75 -10.21
N GLN A 33 -3.91 -3.73 -10.75
CA GLN A 33 -3.34 -4.75 -11.64
C GLN A 33 -2.86 -4.21 -12.99
N ARG A 34 -3.39 -3.07 -13.43
CA ARG A 34 -3.02 -2.42 -14.70
C ARG A 34 -2.02 -1.28 -14.54
N ASP A 35 -1.48 -1.09 -13.34
CA ASP A 35 -0.60 0.03 -12.98
C ASP A 35 -1.20 1.43 -13.30
N GLU A 36 -2.54 1.54 -13.34
CA GLU A 36 -3.24 2.82 -13.52
C GLU A 36 -3.05 3.72 -12.28
N VAL A 37 -3.02 3.11 -11.09
CA VAL A 37 -2.78 3.79 -9.82
C VAL A 37 -1.40 3.40 -9.26
N PRO A 38 -0.46 4.35 -9.12
CA PRO A 38 0.84 4.09 -8.50
C PRO A 38 0.68 3.63 -7.05
N HIS A 39 1.22 2.47 -6.70
CA HIS A 39 0.98 1.87 -5.39
C HIS A 39 2.22 1.27 -4.72
N TYR A 40 3.34 1.11 -5.43
CA TYR A 40 4.53 0.44 -4.91
C TYR A 40 5.05 1.01 -3.59
N ILE A 41 5.21 2.33 -3.50
CA ILE A 41 5.84 2.98 -2.34
C ILE A 41 5.06 2.75 -1.03
N THR A 42 3.75 2.56 -1.12
CA THR A 42 2.84 2.30 0.02
C THR A 42 2.48 0.82 0.21
N ASN A 43 2.96 -0.09 -0.67
CA ASN A 43 2.58 -1.51 -0.70
C ASN A 43 3.76 -2.49 -0.81
N ASN A 44 4.98 -2.06 -0.51
CA ASN A 44 6.16 -2.94 -0.53
C ASN A 44 6.48 -3.52 0.87
N PRO A 45 7.32 -4.58 0.95
CA PRO A 45 7.71 -5.16 2.23
C PRO A 45 8.37 -4.18 3.21
N ARG A 46 9.09 -3.16 2.72
CA ARG A 46 9.79 -2.18 3.57
C ARG A 46 8.82 -1.33 4.39
N ILE A 47 7.74 -0.81 3.80
CA ILE A 47 6.72 -0.08 4.55
C ILE A 47 5.88 -1.02 5.42
N GLY A 48 5.57 -2.23 4.93
CA GLY A 48 4.89 -3.25 5.73
C GLY A 48 5.65 -3.57 7.02
N ALA A 49 6.98 -3.73 6.93
CA ALA A 49 7.81 -3.98 8.09
C ALA A 49 7.90 -2.79 9.04
N ALA A 50 7.99 -1.56 8.52
CA ALA A 50 7.96 -0.36 9.34
C ALA A 50 6.65 -0.23 10.13
N TYR A 51 5.51 -0.54 9.51
CA TYR A 51 4.21 -0.52 10.19
C TYR A 51 4.09 -1.65 11.20
N ALA A 52 4.53 -2.86 10.87
CA ALA A 52 4.55 -3.99 11.80
C ALA A 52 5.37 -3.69 13.07
N GLU A 53 6.53 -3.05 12.95
CA GLU A 53 7.35 -2.61 14.09
C GLU A 53 6.64 -1.58 14.98
N ILE A 54 5.91 -0.63 14.39
CA ILE A 54 5.15 0.38 15.14
C ILE A 54 3.95 -0.26 15.85
N ILE A 55 3.21 -1.13 15.15
CA ILE A 55 2.09 -1.88 15.71
C ILE A 55 2.58 -2.80 16.83
N PHE A 56 3.70 -3.50 16.64
CA PHE A 56 4.31 -4.33 17.66
C PHE A 56 4.69 -3.52 18.89
N GLY A 57 5.32 -2.35 18.70
CA GLY A 57 5.61 -1.41 19.79
C GLY A 57 4.35 -0.95 20.51
N PHE A 58 3.27 -0.68 19.78
CA PHE A 58 1.97 -0.33 20.37
C PHE A 58 1.39 -1.45 21.23
N LEU A 59 1.45 -2.70 20.76
CA LEU A 59 1.01 -3.86 21.54
C LEU A 59 1.86 -4.04 22.82
N GLN A 60 3.17 -3.78 22.75
CA GLN A 60 4.06 -3.79 23.92
C GLN A 60 3.66 -2.71 24.95
N ASP A 61 3.38 -1.50 24.50
CA ASP A 61 2.94 -0.40 25.37
C ASP A 61 1.58 -0.73 26.02
N ARG A 62 0.60 -1.27 25.25
CA ARG A 62 -0.69 -1.71 25.82
C ARG A 62 -0.52 -2.84 26.84
N ALA A 63 0.33 -3.82 26.57
CA ALA A 63 0.64 -4.89 27.52
C ALA A 63 1.26 -4.35 28.82
N LYS A 64 2.21 -3.41 28.71
CA LYS A 64 2.87 -2.75 29.84
C LYS A 64 1.89 -1.96 30.71
N LEU A 65 0.90 -1.33 30.08
CA LEU A 65 -0.19 -0.62 30.76
C LEU A 65 -1.24 -1.57 31.38
N GLY A 66 -1.10 -2.89 31.22
CA GLY A 66 -2.00 -3.90 31.77
C GLY A 66 -3.19 -4.27 30.89
N TYR A 67 -3.27 -3.73 29.67
CA TYR A 67 -4.34 -4.01 28.71
C TYR A 67 -4.00 -5.21 27.83
N GLY A 68 -4.31 -6.41 28.31
CA GLY A 68 -4.00 -7.67 27.62
C GLY A 68 -5.17 -8.62 27.37
N SER A 69 -6.38 -8.29 27.85
CA SER A 69 -7.54 -9.19 27.80
C SER A 69 -8.39 -9.07 26.54
N GLU A 70 -8.42 -7.86 25.96
CA GLU A 70 -9.25 -7.52 24.80
C GLU A 70 -8.35 -7.29 23.57
N PRO A 71 -8.79 -7.69 22.37
CA PRO A 71 -8.00 -7.51 21.16
C PRO A 71 -7.89 -6.02 20.80
N VAL A 72 -6.73 -5.62 20.27
CA VAL A 72 -6.57 -4.35 19.56
C VAL A 72 -7.12 -4.51 18.15
N MET A 73 -8.02 -3.62 17.74
CA MET A 73 -8.49 -3.57 16.35
C MET A 73 -7.54 -2.71 15.51
N ILE A 74 -7.09 -3.24 14.38
CA ILE A 74 -6.30 -2.54 13.37
C ILE A 74 -7.17 -2.40 12.13
N LEU A 75 -7.56 -1.18 11.78
CA LEU A 75 -8.39 -0.88 10.61
C LEU A 75 -7.54 -0.24 9.52
N GLU A 76 -7.41 -0.89 8.38
CA GLU A 76 -6.81 -0.31 7.18
C GLU A 76 -7.91 0.29 6.29
N LEU A 77 -7.85 1.60 6.08
CA LEU A 77 -8.75 2.36 5.21
C LEU A 77 -8.21 2.37 3.78
N GLY A 78 -9.06 2.03 2.81
CA GLY A 78 -8.67 2.00 1.39
C GLY A 78 -7.56 0.99 1.13
N ALA A 79 -7.70 -0.25 1.66
CA ALA A 79 -6.65 -1.27 1.58
C ALA A 79 -6.32 -1.72 0.13
N GLY A 80 -7.12 -1.31 -0.85
CA GLY A 80 -6.83 -1.47 -2.28
C GLY A 80 -6.56 -2.91 -2.69
N SER A 81 -5.32 -3.19 -3.10
CA SER A 81 -4.93 -4.55 -3.49
C SER A 81 -4.87 -5.54 -2.31
N GLY A 82 -4.74 -5.05 -1.08
CA GLY A 82 -4.52 -5.85 0.13
C GLY A 82 -3.07 -6.31 0.34
N ARG A 83 -2.15 -5.84 -0.52
CA ARG A 83 -0.73 -6.22 -0.47
C ARG A 83 -0.05 -5.70 0.80
N LEU A 84 -0.33 -4.47 1.22
CA LEU A 84 0.18 -3.91 2.48
C LEU A 84 -0.24 -4.77 3.68
N ALA A 85 -1.54 -5.06 3.81
CA ALA A 85 -2.08 -5.91 4.88
C ALA A 85 -1.33 -7.25 5.00
N SER A 86 -1.07 -7.91 3.86
CA SER A 86 -0.30 -9.15 3.83
C SER A 86 1.13 -8.97 4.35
N HIS A 87 1.82 -7.90 3.96
CA HIS A 87 3.18 -7.63 4.46
C HIS A 87 3.18 -7.32 5.96
N VAL A 88 2.24 -6.51 6.45
CA VAL A 88 2.12 -6.17 7.87
C VAL A 88 1.81 -7.41 8.71
N LEU A 89 0.86 -8.25 8.27
CA LEU A 89 0.45 -9.45 8.99
C LEU A 89 1.59 -10.47 9.12
N ASN A 90 2.31 -10.74 8.03
CA ASN A 90 3.44 -11.68 8.05
C ASN A 90 4.56 -11.17 8.97
N GLU A 91 5.01 -9.92 8.81
CA GLU A 91 6.09 -9.38 9.64
C GLU A 91 5.67 -9.29 11.13
N LEU A 92 4.43 -8.88 11.41
CA LEU A 92 3.95 -8.76 12.79
C LEU A 92 3.91 -10.11 13.50
N ASP A 93 3.50 -11.18 12.81
CA ASP A 93 3.54 -12.54 13.37
C ASP A 93 4.96 -13.03 13.59
N GLU A 94 5.90 -12.72 12.69
CA GLU A 94 7.34 -13.01 12.88
C GLU A 94 7.91 -12.27 14.09
N LEU A 95 7.64 -10.97 14.23
CA LEU A 95 8.07 -10.16 15.38
C LEU A 95 7.53 -10.71 16.69
N LYS A 96 6.24 -11.07 16.73
CA LYS A 96 5.60 -11.69 17.91
C LYS A 96 6.23 -13.03 18.26
N ALA A 97 6.45 -13.90 17.27
CA ALA A 97 7.06 -15.21 17.47
C ALA A 97 8.50 -15.10 17.97
N CYS A 98 9.28 -14.17 17.40
CA CYS A 98 10.66 -13.90 17.80
C CYS A 98 10.75 -13.34 19.22
N ALA A 99 9.88 -12.40 19.58
CA ALA A 99 9.91 -11.75 20.88
C ALA A 99 9.42 -12.66 22.03
N GLY A 100 8.47 -13.57 21.76
CA GLY A 100 7.93 -14.49 22.77
C GLY A 100 7.23 -13.79 23.95
N LEU A 101 6.77 -12.55 23.76
CA LEU A 101 6.13 -11.73 24.79
C LEU A 101 4.62 -12.01 24.86
N LYS A 102 4.05 -11.89 26.07
CA LYS A 102 2.60 -11.88 26.25
C LYS A 102 2.06 -10.50 25.88
N LEU A 103 1.52 -10.39 24.68
CA LEU A 103 0.89 -9.19 24.14
C LEU A 103 -0.63 -9.36 24.07
N PRO A 104 -1.42 -8.26 24.06
CA PRO A 104 -2.82 -8.36 23.64
C PRO A 104 -2.90 -9.00 22.25
N SER A 105 -3.96 -9.78 22.02
CA SER A 105 -4.29 -10.21 20.66
C SER A 105 -4.67 -8.99 19.80
N TYR A 106 -4.72 -9.17 18.48
CA TYR A 106 -5.23 -8.16 17.58
C TYR A 106 -6.19 -8.77 16.57
N ARG A 107 -7.02 -7.91 15.98
CA ARG A 107 -7.82 -8.21 14.79
C ARG A 107 -7.53 -7.15 13.74
N TYR A 108 -7.05 -7.58 12.59
CA TYR A 108 -6.84 -6.73 11.42
C TYR A 108 -8.11 -6.70 10.58
N VAL A 109 -8.56 -5.51 10.20
CA VAL A 109 -9.74 -5.26 9.39
C VAL A 109 -9.30 -4.49 8.17
N MET A 110 -9.34 -5.12 7.00
CA MET A 110 -9.14 -4.41 5.75
C MET A 110 -10.46 -3.81 5.30
N SER A 111 -10.47 -2.53 4.94
CA SER A 111 -11.66 -1.85 4.47
C SER A 111 -11.44 -1.13 3.15
N ASP A 112 -12.49 -1.07 2.35
CA ASP A 112 -12.55 -0.32 1.10
C ASP A 112 -13.97 0.17 0.85
N LEU A 113 -14.10 1.18 0.00
CA LEU A 113 -15.39 1.57 -0.55
C LEU A 113 -15.88 0.55 -1.58
N ALA A 114 -14.97 0.02 -2.40
CA ALA A 114 -15.28 -0.86 -3.52
C ALA A 114 -15.50 -2.31 -3.07
N ALA A 115 -16.75 -2.79 -3.12
CA ALA A 115 -17.11 -4.17 -2.78
C ALA A 115 -16.33 -5.24 -3.58
N LYS A 116 -15.90 -4.91 -4.81
CA LYS A 116 -15.07 -5.79 -5.65
C LYS A 116 -13.70 -6.10 -5.01
N ASN A 117 -13.11 -5.16 -4.27
CA ASN A 117 -11.85 -5.38 -3.56
C ASN A 117 -12.05 -6.40 -2.43
N LEU A 118 -13.15 -6.29 -1.68
CA LEU A 118 -13.49 -7.24 -0.63
C LEU A 118 -13.67 -8.66 -1.19
N ASP A 119 -14.36 -8.80 -2.31
CA ASP A 119 -14.57 -10.11 -2.93
C ASP A 119 -13.27 -10.74 -3.45
N TYR A 120 -12.32 -9.91 -3.90
CA TYR A 120 -10.96 -10.34 -4.23
C TYR A 120 -10.20 -10.82 -2.99
N TRP A 121 -10.19 -10.05 -1.90
CA TRP A 121 -9.45 -10.41 -0.68
C TRP A 121 -9.96 -11.69 -0.01
N LYS A 122 -11.29 -11.91 0.01
CA LYS A 122 -11.91 -13.13 0.54
C LYS A 122 -11.38 -14.40 -0.14
N GLN A 123 -11.00 -14.30 -1.41
CA GLN A 123 -10.51 -15.41 -2.21
C GLN A 123 -8.98 -15.48 -2.26
N HIS A 124 -8.29 -14.46 -1.73
CA HIS A 124 -6.85 -14.34 -1.90
C HIS A 124 -6.07 -15.38 -1.07
N PRO A 125 -5.19 -16.20 -1.70
CA PRO A 125 -4.49 -17.29 -1.01
C PRO A 125 -3.65 -16.84 0.18
N GLN A 126 -2.96 -15.70 0.07
CA GLN A 126 -2.10 -15.17 1.14
C GLN A 126 -2.87 -14.63 2.35
N LEU A 127 -4.17 -14.35 2.18
CA LEU A 127 -5.02 -13.85 3.27
C LEU A 127 -5.82 -14.97 3.95
N CYS A 128 -5.92 -16.14 3.30
CA CYS A 128 -6.79 -17.23 3.75
C CYS A 128 -6.39 -17.81 5.11
N SER A 129 -5.10 -17.90 5.41
CA SER A 129 -4.60 -18.39 6.70
C SER A 129 -5.02 -17.46 7.85
N PHE A 130 -4.92 -16.15 7.67
CA PHE A 130 -5.28 -15.14 8.67
C PHE A 130 -6.81 -15.07 8.89
N GLN A 131 -7.59 -15.22 7.82
CA GLN A 131 -9.06 -15.33 7.90
C GLN A 131 -9.48 -16.54 8.74
N LYS A 132 -8.91 -17.72 8.46
CA LYS A 132 -9.23 -18.97 9.19
C LYS A 132 -8.83 -18.91 10.67
N GLN A 133 -7.80 -18.14 11.01
CA GLN A 133 -7.37 -17.91 12.37
C GLN A 133 -8.24 -16.88 13.13
N GLY A 134 -9.15 -16.18 12.44
CA GLY A 134 -9.95 -15.09 13.01
C GLY A 134 -9.14 -13.81 13.28
N ILE A 135 -7.93 -13.72 12.72
CA ILE A 135 -7.05 -12.56 12.83
C ILE A 135 -7.46 -11.47 11.83
N LEU A 136 -7.91 -11.87 10.63
CA LEU A 136 -8.26 -10.96 9.54
C LEU A 136 -9.78 -10.96 9.27
N ASP A 137 -10.35 -9.76 9.16
CA ASP A 137 -11.74 -9.51 8.76
C ASP A 137 -11.80 -8.41 7.69
N PHE A 138 -12.98 -8.19 7.09
CA PHE A 138 -13.18 -7.22 6.01
C PHE A 138 -14.42 -6.37 6.26
N ALA A 139 -14.36 -5.08 5.96
CA ALA A 139 -15.50 -4.17 6.03
C ALA A 139 -15.62 -3.32 4.75
N GLN A 140 -16.85 -3.08 4.29
CA GLN A 140 -17.06 -2.00 3.34
C GLN A 140 -17.21 -0.72 4.16
N PHE A 141 -16.47 0.33 3.83
CA PHE A 141 -16.47 1.56 4.63
C PHE A 141 -16.42 2.80 3.74
N ASP A 142 -17.35 3.71 4.01
CA ASP A 142 -17.49 4.99 3.35
C ASP A 142 -16.99 6.14 4.25
N ALA A 143 -15.82 6.67 3.89
CA ALA A 143 -15.16 7.77 4.59
C ALA A 143 -16.01 9.04 4.74
N VAL A 144 -17.06 9.22 3.95
CA VAL A 144 -17.88 10.44 3.97
C VAL A 144 -18.97 10.35 5.03
N GLN A 145 -19.54 9.18 5.27
CA GLN A 145 -20.78 9.06 6.05
C GLN A 145 -20.79 7.96 7.11
N ASP A 146 -19.99 6.89 6.95
CA ASP A 146 -20.09 5.76 7.85
C ASP A 146 -19.54 6.09 9.23
N ALA A 147 -20.26 5.63 10.25
CA ALA A 147 -19.95 5.80 11.67
C ALA A 147 -19.90 4.46 12.43
N GLU A 148 -20.15 3.35 11.74
CA GLU A 148 -20.14 1.99 12.26
C GLU A 148 -19.35 1.11 11.28
N LEU A 149 -18.76 0.00 11.75
CA LEU A 149 -18.07 -0.97 10.90
C LEU A 149 -18.83 -2.29 10.89
N TYR A 150 -19.33 -2.70 9.74
CA TYR A 150 -19.91 -4.03 9.55
C TYR A 150 -18.83 -5.01 9.05
N LEU A 151 -18.46 -5.96 9.90
CA LEU A 151 -17.44 -6.96 9.62
C LEU A 151 -18.06 -8.14 8.88
N THR A 152 -17.63 -8.35 7.65
CA THR A 152 -18.26 -9.30 6.72
C THR A 152 -17.88 -10.76 6.96
N GLN A 153 -16.74 -11.05 7.62
CA GLN A 153 -16.36 -12.43 7.97
C GLN A 153 -16.94 -12.86 9.31
N SER A 154 -16.81 -12.04 10.35
CA SER A 154 -17.38 -12.36 11.68
C SER A 154 -18.88 -12.09 11.80
N GLY A 155 -19.44 -11.21 10.97
CA GLY A 155 -20.83 -10.73 11.09
C GLY A 155 -21.05 -9.75 12.24
N GLU A 156 -19.98 -9.30 12.89
CA GLU A 156 -20.03 -8.32 13.97
C GLU A 156 -20.25 -6.90 13.40
N CYS A 157 -20.93 -6.05 14.17
CA CYS A 157 -21.10 -4.64 13.84
C CYS A 157 -20.55 -3.80 14.99
N ILE A 158 -19.47 -3.08 14.72
CA ILE A 158 -18.77 -2.24 15.68
C ILE A 158 -19.39 -0.85 15.65
N ARG A 159 -19.94 -0.44 16.78
CA ARG A 159 -20.62 0.84 16.98
C ARG A 159 -19.79 1.78 17.85
N PRO A 160 -20.17 3.07 17.93
CA PRO A 160 -19.55 3.99 18.85
C PRO A 160 -19.44 3.41 20.28
N ALA A 161 -18.24 3.51 20.86
CA ALA A 161 -17.84 3.00 22.16
C ALA A 161 -17.85 1.47 22.34
N ASP A 162 -17.96 0.66 21.28
CA ASP A 162 -17.88 -0.80 21.41
C ASP A 162 -16.45 -1.29 21.70
N LEU A 163 -15.42 -0.60 21.21
CA LEU A 163 -14.02 -1.00 21.41
C LEU A 163 -13.49 -0.56 22.78
N LYS A 164 -13.04 -1.52 23.57
CA LYS A 164 -12.41 -1.31 24.89
C LYS A 164 -10.90 -1.04 24.84
N GLN A 165 -10.31 -1.17 23.65
CA GLN A 165 -8.93 -0.84 23.35
C GLN A 165 -8.93 0.29 22.31
N PRO A 166 -7.86 1.08 22.19
CA PRO A 166 -7.75 2.06 21.13
C PRO A 166 -7.87 1.42 19.75
N LEU A 167 -8.50 2.13 18.83
CA LEU A 167 -8.50 1.76 17.42
C LEU A 167 -7.15 2.13 16.79
N LEU A 168 -6.48 1.21 16.11
CA LEU A 168 -5.33 1.53 15.29
C LEU A 168 -5.80 1.67 13.85
N VAL A 169 -5.65 2.86 13.26
CA VAL A 169 -6.07 3.18 11.90
C VAL A 169 -4.83 3.24 11.00
N ILE A 170 -4.90 2.64 9.82
CA ILE A 170 -3.91 2.78 8.75
C ILE A 170 -4.61 3.45 7.56
N ALA A 171 -4.05 4.53 7.03
CA ALA A 171 -4.62 5.29 5.93
C ALA A 171 -3.52 5.75 4.96
N ASN A 172 -3.21 4.94 3.95
CA ASN A 172 -2.19 5.23 2.95
C ASN A 172 -2.87 5.61 1.62
N TYR A 173 -2.41 6.68 0.95
CA TYR A 173 -3.06 7.22 -0.27
C TYR A 173 -4.58 7.31 -0.11
N PHE A 174 -4.99 7.83 1.05
CA PHE A 174 -6.38 7.88 1.46
C PHE A 174 -6.86 9.32 1.52
N PHE A 175 -6.12 10.18 2.24
CA PHE A 175 -6.51 11.58 2.39
C PHE A 175 -6.30 12.39 1.10
N ASP A 176 -5.41 11.95 0.21
CA ASP A 176 -5.21 12.54 -1.12
C ASP A 176 -6.37 12.25 -2.11
N SER A 177 -7.23 11.29 -1.78
CA SER A 177 -8.22 10.71 -2.70
C SER A 177 -9.68 10.90 -2.28
N ILE A 178 -9.93 11.52 -1.12
CA ILE A 178 -11.27 11.85 -0.62
C ILE A 178 -11.56 13.36 -0.73
N PRO A 179 -12.84 13.79 -0.68
CA PRO A 179 -13.19 15.20 -0.85
C PRO A 179 -12.50 16.12 0.15
N GLN A 180 -12.04 17.27 -0.36
CA GLN A 180 -11.40 18.33 0.42
C GLN A 180 -11.98 19.67 0.00
N GLU A 181 -12.05 20.63 0.93
CA GLU A 181 -12.25 22.03 0.60
C GLU A 181 -11.01 22.60 -0.09
N LEU A 182 -11.19 23.56 -0.99
CA LEU A 182 -10.08 24.35 -1.51
C LEU A 182 -10.25 25.78 -1.01
N LEU A 183 -9.40 26.17 -0.07
CA LEU A 183 -9.36 27.51 0.50
C LEU A 183 -8.28 28.34 -0.19
N TYR A 184 -8.53 29.62 -0.35
CA TYR A 184 -7.54 30.60 -0.76
C TYR A 184 -7.40 31.64 0.35
N ILE A 185 -6.17 31.88 0.79
CA ILE A 185 -5.84 32.77 1.90
C ILE A 185 -5.06 33.95 1.34
N ASP A 186 -5.61 35.16 1.53
CA ASP A 186 -5.01 36.40 1.02
C ASP A 186 -5.42 37.60 1.89
N GLU A 187 -4.47 38.48 2.19
CA GLU A 187 -4.60 39.64 3.08
C GLU A 187 -5.27 39.31 4.43
N GLY A 188 -5.00 38.10 4.97
CA GLY A 188 -5.60 37.59 6.19
C GLY A 188 -7.09 37.25 6.11
N LEU A 189 -7.67 37.18 4.91
CA LEU A 189 -9.06 36.80 4.65
C LEU A 189 -9.12 35.38 4.07
N VAL A 190 -10.18 34.65 4.42
CA VAL A 190 -10.43 33.31 3.88
C VAL A 190 -11.41 33.37 2.72
N TYR A 191 -11.02 32.77 1.59
CA TYR A 191 -11.88 32.53 0.44
C TYR A 191 -12.01 31.04 0.24
N GLU A 192 -13.15 30.64 -0.33
CA GLU A 192 -13.34 29.30 -0.86
C GLU A 192 -13.27 29.36 -2.39
N CYS A 193 -12.65 28.35 -2.98
CA CYS A 193 -12.51 28.22 -4.41
C CYS A 193 -13.68 27.40 -4.96
N ASP A 194 -14.55 28.06 -5.71
CA ASP A 194 -15.54 27.39 -6.54
C ASP A 194 -14.89 27.01 -7.88
N VAL A 195 -15.25 25.85 -8.41
CA VAL A 195 -14.78 25.36 -9.70
C VAL A 195 -15.87 25.37 -10.74
N THR A 196 -15.53 25.90 -11.89
CA THR A 196 -16.41 25.85 -13.06
C THR A 196 -16.04 24.67 -13.94
N MET A 197 -17.00 23.77 -14.16
CA MET A 197 -16.85 22.60 -15.00
C MET A 197 -17.71 22.72 -16.26
N GLN A 198 -17.15 22.28 -17.38
CA GLN A 198 -17.89 22.09 -18.62
C GLN A 198 -18.33 20.63 -18.71
N ILE A 199 -19.60 20.35 -18.45
CA ILE A 199 -20.13 18.99 -18.49
C ILE A 199 -20.80 18.77 -19.86
N PRO A 200 -20.39 17.75 -20.65
CA PRO A 200 -21.07 17.40 -21.89
C PRO A 200 -22.55 17.11 -21.62
N SER A 201 -23.43 17.73 -22.40
CA SER A 201 -24.85 17.86 -21.98
C SER A 201 -25.80 16.88 -22.63
N ASN A 202 -25.31 15.73 -23.08
CA ASN A 202 -26.13 14.60 -23.52
C ASN A 202 -25.35 13.29 -23.36
N GLU A 203 -26.11 12.23 -23.01
CA GLU A 203 -25.82 10.78 -23.11
C GLU A 203 -24.51 10.45 -23.84
N THR A 204 -23.38 10.66 -23.17
CA THR A 204 -22.09 10.26 -23.67
C THR A 204 -21.79 8.94 -23.01
N SER A 205 -21.57 7.90 -23.81
CA SER A 205 -21.12 6.57 -23.38
C SER A 205 -19.67 6.58 -22.87
N LEU A 206 -19.25 7.70 -22.28
CA LEU A 206 -17.93 7.87 -21.72
C LEU A 206 -17.93 7.32 -20.30
N THR A 207 -16.93 6.52 -20.00
CA THR A 207 -16.66 6.02 -18.66
C THR A 207 -16.29 7.18 -17.72
N PRO A 208 -16.45 7.02 -16.39
CA PRO A 208 -16.00 8.03 -15.42
C PRO A 208 -14.54 8.46 -15.62
N SER A 209 -13.67 7.52 -15.98
CA SER A 209 -12.25 7.76 -16.31
C SER A 209 -12.06 8.72 -17.50
N GLU A 210 -12.81 8.52 -18.58
CA GLU A 210 -12.74 9.37 -19.77
C GLU A 210 -13.28 10.78 -19.50
N LEU A 211 -14.27 10.91 -18.62
CA LEU A 211 -14.78 12.22 -18.19
C LEU A 211 -13.75 12.96 -17.33
N LEU A 212 -13.14 12.29 -16.34
CA LEU A 212 -12.12 12.88 -15.46
C LEU A 212 -10.92 13.42 -16.25
N SER A 213 -10.44 12.67 -17.25
CA SER A 213 -9.30 13.09 -18.09
C SER A 213 -9.56 14.35 -18.94
N GLN A 214 -10.81 14.78 -19.08
CA GLN A 214 -11.23 15.95 -19.86
C GLN A 214 -11.62 17.14 -18.98
N VAL A 215 -11.53 17.02 -17.66
CA VAL A 215 -11.87 18.10 -16.73
C VAL A 215 -10.79 19.18 -16.78
N ASN A 216 -11.20 20.40 -17.11
CA ASN A 216 -10.40 21.60 -16.93
C ASN A 216 -11.11 22.49 -15.90
N LEU A 217 -10.42 22.82 -14.80
CA LEU A 217 -10.97 23.60 -13.71
C LEU A 217 -10.65 25.08 -13.89
N ALA A 218 -11.68 25.91 -13.91
CA ALA A 218 -11.53 27.35 -13.75
C ALA A 218 -11.99 27.75 -12.35
N TYR A 219 -11.07 28.32 -11.57
CA TYR A 219 -11.27 28.71 -10.17
C TYR A 219 -11.91 30.09 -10.04
N GLN A 220 -12.89 30.21 -9.15
CA GLN A 220 -13.52 31.46 -8.75
C GLN A 220 -13.47 31.57 -7.23
N TYR A 221 -13.09 32.74 -6.72
CA TYR A 221 -12.89 32.95 -5.29
C TYR A 221 -14.12 33.61 -4.66
N ARG A 222 -14.71 32.93 -3.69
CA ARG A 222 -15.84 33.42 -2.91
C ARG A 222 -15.39 33.69 -1.48
N ARG A 223 -15.64 34.90 -0.97
CA ARG A 223 -15.34 35.22 0.44
C ARG A 223 -16.10 34.25 1.36
N ALA A 224 -15.38 33.58 2.25
CA ALA A 224 -15.90 32.55 3.13
C ALA A 224 -15.63 32.89 4.61
N ALA A 225 -16.36 33.87 5.14
CA ALA A 225 -16.19 34.34 6.52
C ALA A 225 -16.66 33.30 7.56
N GLU A 226 -17.39 32.26 7.14
CA GLU A 226 -17.82 31.13 7.96
C GLU A 226 -16.65 30.41 8.65
N TYR A 227 -15.51 30.24 7.98
CA TYR A 227 -14.31 29.59 8.54
C TYR A 227 -13.66 30.39 9.69
N GLU A 228 -13.96 31.69 9.79
CA GLU A 228 -13.36 32.59 10.78
C GLU A 228 -14.19 32.71 12.06
N GLN A 229 -15.42 32.20 12.02
CA GLN A 229 -16.36 32.28 13.13
C GLN A 229 -15.85 31.53 14.34
N ALA A 230 -16.14 32.05 15.54
CA ALA A 230 -15.74 31.44 16.80
C ALA A 230 -16.25 30.01 16.99
N ALA A 231 -17.36 29.65 16.33
CA ALA A 231 -17.99 28.35 16.41
C ALA A 231 -17.43 27.32 15.40
N TYR A 232 -16.58 27.73 14.44
CA TYR A 232 -16.00 26.80 13.48
C TYR A 232 -15.05 25.82 14.19
N PRO A 233 -15.22 24.48 14.07
CA PRO A 233 -14.47 23.50 14.84
C PRO A 233 -12.95 23.62 14.67
N TYR A 234 -12.49 23.94 13.45
CA TYR A 234 -11.07 23.98 13.10
C TYR A 234 -10.51 25.41 13.04
N ARG A 235 -11.15 26.36 13.73
CA ARG A 235 -10.80 27.79 13.71
C ARG A 235 -9.33 28.05 14.09
N SER A 236 -8.72 27.24 14.96
CA SER A 236 -7.31 27.41 15.35
C SER A 236 -6.38 27.33 14.14
N VAL A 237 -6.58 26.33 13.28
CA VAL A 237 -5.79 26.13 12.05
C VAL A 237 -6.06 27.28 11.07
N ILE A 238 -7.34 27.62 10.87
CA ILE A 238 -7.72 28.74 9.99
C ILE A 238 -7.06 30.04 10.42
N ARG A 239 -7.06 30.33 11.73
CA ARG A 239 -6.41 31.52 12.28
C ARG A 239 -4.91 31.51 12.05
N GLN A 240 -4.25 30.35 12.15
CA GLN A 240 -2.82 30.25 11.84
C GLN A 240 -2.58 30.53 10.35
N TYR A 241 -3.41 30.00 9.45
CA TYR A 241 -3.33 30.29 8.02
C TYR A 241 -3.51 31.77 7.72
N GLN A 242 -4.52 32.44 8.30
CA GLN A 242 -4.71 33.88 8.15
C GLN A 242 -3.50 34.74 8.62
N GLN A 243 -2.65 34.20 9.50
CA GLN A 243 -1.50 34.91 10.06
C GLN A 243 -0.21 34.65 9.29
N GLU A 244 -0.08 33.48 8.67
CA GLU A 244 1.19 32.96 8.16
C GLU A 244 1.21 32.75 6.63
N LEU A 245 0.03 32.64 6.02
CA LEU A 245 -0.14 32.42 4.58
C LEU A 245 -0.67 33.70 3.92
N GLU A 246 -0.20 33.93 2.70
CA GLU A 246 -0.58 35.03 1.82
C GLU A 246 -0.55 34.49 0.39
N ASP A 247 -1.50 34.88 -0.46
CA ASP A 247 -1.63 34.39 -1.84
C ASP A 247 -1.46 32.86 -1.95
N SER A 248 -2.14 32.11 -1.08
CA SER A 248 -1.89 30.68 -0.88
C SER A 248 -3.18 29.86 -1.00
N HIS A 249 -3.12 28.79 -1.78
CA HIS A 249 -4.17 27.77 -1.87
C HIS A 249 -3.90 26.65 -0.87
N VAL A 250 -4.93 26.26 -0.13
CA VAL A 250 -4.85 25.22 0.88
C VAL A 250 -5.99 24.24 0.69
N LEU A 251 -5.65 22.97 0.47
CA LEU A 251 -6.61 21.88 0.52
C LEU A 251 -6.92 21.61 1.99
N PHE A 252 -8.15 21.89 2.43
CA PHE A 252 -8.54 21.75 3.82
C PHE A 252 -9.32 20.44 4.03
N PRO A 253 -8.92 19.56 4.95
CA PRO A 253 -9.38 18.17 4.95
C PRO A 253 -10.58 17.95 5.88
N VAL A 254 -11.70 18.66 5.70
CA VAL A 254 -12.86 18.52 6.61
C VAL A 254 -13.38 17.08 6.64
N VAL A 255 -13.58 16.46 5.48
CA VAL A 255 -14.08 15.07 5.40
C VAL A 255 -13.12 14.09 6.08
N GLY A 256 -11.81 14.28 5.90
CA GLY A 256 -10.79 13.46 6.56
C GLY A 256 -10.82 13.59 8.09
N LEU A 257 -10.95 14.82 8.59
CA LEU A 257 -11.06 15.10 10.02
C LEU A 257 -12.34 14.51 10.62
N GLU A 258 -13.49 14.73 9.97
CA GLU A 258 -14.77 14.16 10.42
C GLU A 258 -14.77 12.63 10.38
N CYS A 259 -14.14 12.02 9.38
CA CYS A 259 -13.94 10.57 9.32
C CYS A 259 -13.16 10.06 10.53
N LEU A 260 -12.03 10.68 10.86
CA LEU A 260 -11.22 10.32 12.03
C LEU A 260 -11.96 10.56 13.35
N GLU A 261 -12.80 11.60 13.46
CA GLU A 261 -13.68 11.81 14.62
C GLU A 261 -14.68 10.67 14.80
N ARG A 262 -15.33 10.22 13.71
CA ARG A 262 -16.26 9.09 13.75
C ARG A 262 -15.56 7.78 14.10
N LEU A 263 -14.36 7.54 13.55
CA LEU A 263 -13.55 6.37 13.87
C LEU A 263 -13.05 6.38 15.31
N ASN A 264 -12.61 7.55 15.83
CA ASN A 264 -12.25 7.72 17.23
C ASN A 264 -13.42 7.35 18.15
N ALA A 265 -14.65 7.72 17.78
CA ALA A 265 -15.84 7.41 18.56
C ALA A 265 -16.14 5.91 18.69
N LEU A 266 -15.58 5.03 17.84
CA LEU A 266 -15.70 3.57 17.98
C LEU A 266 -14.99 3.02 19.21
N SER A 267 -14.00 3.75 19.75
CA SER A 267 -13.21 3.35 20.91
C SER A 267 -13.48 4.21 22.14
N GLN A 268 -13.43 3.56 23.30
CA GLN A 268 -13.44 4.23 24.60
C GLN A 268 -12.08 4.82 24.99
N GLU A 269 -11.00 4.44 24.29
CA GLU A 269 -9.61 4.70 24.69
C GLU A 269 -8.84 5.57 23.67
N GLY A 270 -9.52 6.03 22.61
CA GLY A 270 -8.94 6.86 21.56
C GLY A 270 -8.47 6.07 20.34
N PHE A 271 -7.56 6.65 19.56
CA PHE A 271 -6.99 5.98 18.38
C PHE A 271 -5.50 6.28 18.18
N LEU A 272 -4.84 5.41 17.42
CA LEU A 272 -3.56 5.66 16.80
C LEU A 272 -3.75 5.67 15.28
N LEU A 273 -3.26 6.67 14.57
CA LEU A 273 -3.26 6.71 13.10
C LEU A 273 -1.86 6.54 12.56
N LEU A 274 -1.65 5.59 11.66
CA LEU A 274 -0.54 5.52 10.73
C LEU A 274 -1.02 5.94 9.35
N THR A 275 -0.31 6.84 8.70
CA THR A 275 -0.75 7.38 7.42
C THR A 275 0.42 7.68 6.50
N ALA A 276 0.23 7.50 5.20
CA ALA A 276 1.23 7.81 4.19
C ALA A 276 0.57 8.28 2.88
N ASP A 277 0.67 9.57 2.61
CA ASP A 277 0.13 10.22 1.41
C ASP A 277 1.19 11.10 0.76
N LYS A 278 0.92 11.48 -0.50
CA LYS A 278 1.50 12.69 -1.06
C LYS A 278 0.85 13.89 -0.36
N GLY A 279 1.54 14.47 0.61
CA GLY A 279 0.97 15.55 1.41
C GLY A 279 1.95 16.14 2.40
N ASP A 280 1.68 17.36 2.87
CA ASP A 280 2.66 18.15 3.63
C ASP A 280 2.20 18.45 5.05
N HIS A 281 3.09 18.16 6.01
CA HIS A 281 2.90 18.46 7.42
C HIS A 281 3.49 19.82 7.83
N ARG A 282 4.26 20.46 6.94
CA ARG A 282 5.00 21.69 7.19
C ARG A 282 4.27 22.89 6.62
N LEU A 283 3.95 23.86 7.47
CA LEU A 283 3.26 25.07 7.07
C LEU A 283 3.99 25.85 5.97
N GLU A 284 5.33 25.86 6.00
CA GLU A 284 6.13 26.60 5.03
C GLU A 284 5.95 26.15 3.57
N ASN A 285 5.56 24.89 3.36
CA ASN A 285 5.36 24.36 2.01
C ASN A 285 3.96 24.71 1.45
N TRP A 286 3.06 25.23 2.29
CA TRP A 286 1.77 25.80 1.89
C TRP A 286 1.85 27.30 1.55
N LYS A 287 2.99 27.97 1.84
CA LYS A 287 3.18 29.39 1.54
C LYS A 287 3.31 29.60 0.03
N TYR A 288 2.47 30.48 -0.51
CA TYR A 288 2.37 30.78 -1.94
C TYR A 288 2.03 29.56 -2.80
N ALA A 289 1.33 28.57 -2.21
CA ALA A 289 0.90 27.39 -2.94
C ALA A 289 -0.11 27.78 -4.04
N GLU A 290 0.15 27.28 -5.25
CA GLU A 290 -0.75 27.47 -6.40
C GLU A 290 -2.01 26.60 -6.24
N ALA A 291 -3.05 26.93 -7.00
CA ALA A 291 -4.24 26.09 -7.07
C ALA A 291 -3.86 24.68 -7.59
N PRO A 292 -4.51 23.62 -7.10
CA PRO A 292 -4.18 22.26 -7.51
C PRO A 292 -4.50 22.03 -9.00
N ASP A 293 -3.66 21.26 -9.67
CA ASP A 293 -3.96 20.73 -11.00
C ASP A 293 -4.49 19.30 -10.90
N LEU A 294 -5.63 19.04 -11.54
CA LEU A 294 -6.13 17.67 -11.71
C LEU A 294 -5.45 17.03 -12.93
N ILE A 295 -4.34 16.36 -12.71
CA ILE A 295 -3.69 15.52 -13.73
C ILE A 295 -4.07 14.07 -13.45
N GLY A 296 -4.85 13.45 -14.34
CA GLY A 296 -5.34 12.09 -14.13
C GLY A 296 -5.39 11.23 -15.40
N HIS A 297 -5.03 9.96 -15.26
CA HIS A 297 -5.25 8.88 -16.23
C HIS A 297 -6.35 7.93 -15.71
N GLY A 298 -7.51 8.49 -15.37
CA GLY A 298 -8.70 7.76 -14.91
C GLY A 298 -9.08 7.96 -13.44
N SER A 299 -8.12 8.31 -12.60
CA SER A 299 -8.29 8.84 -11.23
C SER A 299 -7.37 10.05 -11.02
N PHE A 300 -7.55 10.80 -9.94
CA PHE A 300 -6.66 11.89 -9.55
C PHE A 300 -6.28 11.79 -8.07
N SER A 301 -5.16 12.40 -7.71
CA SER A 301 -4.71 12.58 -6.33
C SER A 301 -4.43 14.05 -6.08
N LEU A 302 -4.76 14.52 -4.88
CA LEU A 302 -4.44 15.86 -4.41
C LEU A 302 -3.36 15.79 -3.32
N GLU A 303 -2.96 16.93 -2.77
CA GLU A 303 -2.04 16.91 -1.63
C GLU A 303 -2.82 16.75 -0.33
N ALA A 304 -2.47 15.76 0.48
CA ALA A 304 -3.03 15.60 1.82
C ALA A 304 -2.50 16.68 2.76
N ASN A 305 -3.40 17.40 3.42
CA ASN A 305 -3.01 18.45 4.37
C ASN A 305 -2.71 17.91 5.77
N TYR A 306 -1.56 17.27 5.90
CA TYR A 306 -1.08 16.77 7.19
C TYR A 306 -0.78 17.87 8.19
N HIS A 307 -0.53 19.12 7.77
CA HIS A 307 -0.39 20.24 8.68
C HIS A 307 -1.71 20.50 9.42
N ALA A 308 -2.83 20.57 8.69
CA ALA A 308 -4.14 20.74 9.30
C ALA A 308 -4.51 19.56 10.21
N ILE A 309 -4.33 18.31 9.72
CA ILE A 309 -4.62 17.10 10.51
C ILE A 309 -3.79 17.08 11.79
N GLY A 310 -2.47 17.29 11.68
CA GLY A 310 -1.57 17.33 12.83
C GLY A 310 -1.97 18.41 13.84
N HIS A 311 -2.17 19.66 13.37
CA HIS A 311 -2.51 20.76 14.24
C HIS A 311 -3.82 20.53 15.02
N VAL A 312 -4.88 20.01 14.37
CA VAL A 312 -6.16 19.73 15.04
C VAL A 312 -5.98 18.74 16.19
N TYR A 313 -5.21 17.67 15.96
CA TYR A 313 -4.99 16.65 16.99
C TYR A 313 -4.00 17.08 18.07
N GLU A 314 -2.97 17.87 17.75
CA GLU A 314 -2.09 18.48 18.75
C GLU A 314 -2.88 19.38 19.72
N GLN A 315 -3.80 20.20 19.20
CA GLN A 315 -4.69 21.02 20.04
C GLN A 315 -5.63 20.18 20.92
N SER A 316 -5.91 18.95 20.49
CA SER A 316 -6.70 17.96 21.24
C SER A 316 -5.86 17.13 22.23
N GLY A 317 -4.56 17.38 22.33
CA GLY A 317 -3.64 16.70 23.26
C GLY A 317 -3.01 15.42 22.70
N ALA A 318 -3.13 15.16 21.40
CA ALA A 318 -2.43 14.05 20.76
C ALA A 318 -0.92 14.30 20.69
N GLU A 319 -0.15 13.22 20.59
CA GLU A 319 1.22 13.30 20.11
C GLU A 319 1.25 13.04 18.61
N VAL A 320 1.73 14.03 17.84
CA VAL A 320 1.83 13.98 16.38
C VAL A 320 3.28 13.80 15.98
N LEU A 321 3.55 12.75 15.20
CA LEU A 321 4.88 12.39 14.75
C LEU A 321 4.92 12.43 13.21
N PHE A 322 5.74 13.34 12.70
CA PHE A 322 6.18 13.37 11.31
C PHE A 322 7.71 13.36 11.27
N THR A 323 8.31 13.15 10.09
CA THR A 323 9.76 13.14 9.94
C THR A 323 10.35 14.54 10.19
N ASP A 324 11.45 14.61 10.93
CA ASP A 324 12.17 15.86 11.20
C ASP A 324 12.85 16.41 9.94
N HIS A 325 13.27 15.50 9.04
CA HIS A 325 13.88 15.83 7.76
C HIS A 325 12.83 16.00 6.65
N ARG A 326 13.20 16.68 5.56
CA ARG A 326 12.34 16.80 4.38
C ARG A 326 12.11 15.42 3.77
N TYR A 327 10.86 15.14 3.44
CA TYR A 327 10.47 14.00 2.61
C TYR A 327 10.54 14.40 1.13
N LYS A 328 10.53 13.43 0.22
CA LYS A 328 10.67 13.66 -1.22
C LYS A 328 9.49 13.16 -2.06
N GLN A 329 8.87 12.06 -1.69
CA GLN A 329 7.87 11.34 -2.48
C GLN A 329 6.57 11.18 -1.68
N ILE A 330 6.66 10.66 -0.45
CA ILE A 330 5.52 10.52 0.47
C ILE A 330 5.89 10.98 1.87
N ASN A 331 4.88 11.41 2.61
CA ASN A 331 5.03 11.82 4.00
C ASN A 331 4.34 10.79 4.90
N VAL A 332 5.09 10.22 5.84
CA VAL A 332 4.60 9.13 6.70
C VAL A 332 4.42 9.64 8.13
N GLY A 333 3.17 9.69 8.58
CA GLY A 333 2.76 10.21 9.88
C GLY A 333 2.34 9.13 10.87
N CYS A 334 2.49 9.44 12.16
CA CYS A 334 1.91 8.67 13.26
C CYS A 334 1.27 9.62 14.29
N ILE A 335 -0.03 9.52 14.53
CA ILE A 335 -0.78 10.38 15.47
C ILE A 335 -1.34 9.51 16.59
N LEU A 336 -0.98 9.83 17.84
CA LEU A 336 -1.44 9.14 19.03
C LEU A 336 -2.46 10.02 19.76
N MET A 337 -3.74 9.84 19.44
CA MET A 337 -4.86 10.47 20.16
C MET A 337 -5.30 9.54 21.29
N LEU A 338 -4.50 9.47 22.35
CA LEU A 338 -4.61 8.50 23.44
C LEU A 338 -4.50 9.20 24.80
N THR A 339 -4.88 8.50 25.87
CA THR A 339 -4.56 8.97 27.22
C THR A 339 -3.05 8.86 27.47
N ASP A 340 -2.42 9.97 27.84
CA ASP A 340 -0.96 10.07 28.07
C ASP A 340 -0.11 9.48 26.92
N PRO A 341 -0.15 10.07 25.71
CA PRO A 341 0.50 9.51 24.53
C PRO A 341 2.02 9.39 24.69
N ALA A 342 2.63 10.23 25.53
CA ALA A 342 4.05 10.17 25.86
C ALA A 342 4.47 8.85 26.54
N SER A 343 3.53 8.13 27.16
CA SER A 343 3.77 6.82 27.79
C SER A 343 3.98 5.68 26.80
N TYR A 344 3.61 5.87 25.52
CA TYR A 344 3.74 4.89 24.43
C TYR A 344 5.16 4.85 23.87
N SER A 345 6.10 4.52 24.76
CA SER A 345 7.54 4.55 24.52
C SER A 345 7.99 3.63 23.39
N HIS A 346 7.41 2.43 23.27
CA HIS A 346 7.80 1.46 22.26
C HIS A 346 7.30 1.89 20.88
N THR A 347 6.06 2.36 20.76
CA THR A 347 5.52 2.96 19.53
C THR A 347 6.38 4.10 19.02
N ARG A 348 6.71 5.07 19.89
CA ARG A 348 7.50 6.25 19.52
C ARG A 348 8.92 5.89 19.11
N LEU A 349 9.53 4.92 19.80
CA LEU A 349 10.87 4.43 19.45
C LEU A 349 10.86 3.68 18.11
N ALA A 350 9.82 2.91 17.82
CA ALA A 350 9.65 2.25 16.52
C ALA A 350 9.51 3.29 15.41
N TYR A 351 8.62 4.27 15.55
CA TYR A 351 8.46 5.37 14.58
C TYR A 351 9.80 6.08 14.32
N ARG A 352 10.53 6.43 15.39
CA ARG A 352 11.85 7.06 15.26
C ARG A 352 12.84 6.22 14.45
N ARG A 353 12.84 4.89 14.62
CA ARG A 353 13.80 3.98 13.98
C ARG A 353 13.45 3.68 12.53
N PHE A 354 12.16 3.44 12.26
CA PHE A 354 11.71 2.87 11.00
C PHE A 354 11.05 3.90 10.06
N ILE A 355 10.74 5.10 10.55
CA ILE A 355 10.24 6.22 9.76
C ILE A 355 11.20 7.40 9.81
N ASN A 356 11.44 8.00 10.99
CA ASN A 356 12.18 9.27 11.08
C ASN A 356 13.70 9.16 10.81
N ARG A 357 14.32 8.00 11.06
CA ARG A 357 15.76 7.82 10.81
C ARG A 357 16.06 7.39 9.38
N PHE A 358 15.25 6.47 8.88
CA PHE A 358 15.35 5.90 7.54
C PHE A 358 14.03 5.21 7.20
N GLY A 359 13.16 5.95 6.53
CA GLY A 359 11.78 5.58 6.27
C GLY A 359 11.53 4.97 4.88
N PRO A 360 10.26 4.64 4.59
CA PRO A 360 9.81 4.23 3.27
C PRO A 360 10.17 5.23 2.15
N ASP A 361 10.07 6.54 2.44
CA ASP A 361 10.41 7.61 1.51
C ASP A 361 11.91 7.63 1.13
N ASP A 362 12.78 7.45 2.12
CA ASP A 362 14.24 7.36 1.92
C ASP A 362 14.59 6.11 1.11
N PHE A 363 14.01 4.97 1.47
CA PHE A 363 14.23 3.71 0.75
C PHE A 363 13.82 3.84 -0.72
N PHE A 364 12.65 4.39 -0.99
CA PHE A 364 12.16 4.55 -2.36
C PHE A 364 12.99 5.56 -3.16
N SER A 365 13.48 6.64 -2.51
CA SER A 365 14.41 7.58 -3.13
C SER A 365 15.73 6.90 -3.51
N LEU A 366 16.27 6.04 -2.65
CA LEU A 366 17.45 5.23 -2.98
C LEU A 366 17.18 4.19 -4.06
N LYS A 367 16.01 3.54 -4.01
CA LYS A 367 15.59 2.58 -5.04
C LYS A 367 15.58 3.23 -6.43
N LYS A 368 14.96 4.41 -6.57
CA LYS A 368 14.95 5.15 -7.85
C LYS A 368 16.35 5.39 -8.40
N TRP A 369 17.29 5.78 -7.54
CA TRP A 369 18.68 5.95 -7.95
C TRP A 369 19.33 4.62 -8.36
N LEU A 370 19.10 3.54 -7.61
CA LEU A 370 19.66 2.22 -7.93
C LEU A 370 19.11 1.66 -9.24
N ASP A 371 17.82 1.85 -9.50
CA ASP A 371 17.17 1.42 -10.74
C ASP A 371 17.87 2.02 -11.97
N GLU A 372 18.32 3.29 -11.89
CA GLU A 372 19.08 3.97 -12.95
C GLU A 372 20.53 3.47 -13.12
N HIS A 373 21.09 2.82 -12.08
CA HIS A 373 22.49 2.40 -12.01
C HIS A 373 22.67 0.89 -11.95
N LEU A 374 21.59 0.12 -12.13
CA LEU A 374 21.55 -1.33 -11.91
C LEU A 374 22.67 -2.09 -12.64
N ASN A 375 22.94 -1.73 -13.89
CA ASN A 375 23.95 -2.39 -14.73
C ASN A 375 25.40 -2.20 -14.23
N GLN A 376 25.63 -1.25 -13.32
CA GLN A 376 26.93 -0.96 -12.73
C GLN A 376 27.10 -1.60 -11.34
N MET A 377 26.03 -2.15 -10.78
CA MET A 377 26.07 -2.72 -9.44
C MET A 377 26.83 -4.04 -9.39
N GLU A 378 27.47 -4.29 -8.25
CA GLU A 378 28.08 -5.56 -7.87
C GLU A 378 27.09 -6.45 -7.13
N LEU A 379 27.33 -7.76 -7.12
CA LEU A 379 26.42 -8.73 -6.49
C LEU A 379 26.24 -8.46 -4.99
N SER A 380 27.32 -8.11 -4.30
CA SER A 380 27.29 -7.76 -2.87
C SER A 380 26.37 -6.56 -2.57
N GLN A 381 26.32 -5.58 -3.48
CA GLN A 381 25.48 -4.39 -3.37
C GLN A 381 24.01 -4.74 -3.63
N LEU A 382 23.73 -5.56 -4.65
CA LEU A 382 22.38 -6.06 -4.95
C LEU A 382 21.82 -6.85 -3.77
N LEU A 383 22.59 -7.79 -3.23
CA LEU A 383 22.19 -8.60 -2.08
C LEU A 383 21.97 -7.75 -0.82
N ALA A 384 22.82 -6.75 -0.58
CA ALA A 384 22.65 -5.84 0.55
C ALA A 384 21.38 -4.99 0.42
N PHE A 385 21.09 -4.47 -0.77
CA PHE A 385 19.88 -3.70 -1.00
C PHE A 385 18.62 -4.55 -0.96
N TRP A 386 18.67 -5.79 -1.47
CA TRP A 386 17.54 -6.71 -1.42
C TRP A 386 17.17 -7.04 0.04
N ARG A 387 18.17 -7.27 0.91
CA ARG A 387 17.95 -7.40 2.37
C ARG A 387 17.35 -6.14 2.99
N LEU A 388 17.84 -4.96 2.60
CA LEU A 388 17.32 -3.68 3.09
C LEU A 388 15.83 -3.49 2.72
N GLY A 389 15.44 -3.95 1.53
CA GLY A 389 14.06 -3.97 1.06
C GLY A 389 13.22 -5.13 1.58
N HIS A 390 13.71 -5.90 2.58
CA HIS A 390 13.06 -7.09 3.12
C HIS A 390 12.73 -8.14 2.05
N TYR A 391 13.71 -8.42 1.17
CA TYR A 391 13.60 -9.41 0.09
C TYR A 391 12.45 -9.14 -0.88
N ASP A 392 12.24 -7.87 -1.24
CA ASP A 392 11.20 -7.45 -2.17
C ASP A 392 11.25 -8.16 -3.54
N ALA A 393 10.10 -8.68 -3.96
CA ALA A 393 9.94 -9.39 -5.22
C ALA A 393 10.05 -8.49 -6.44
N GLU A 394 9.59 -7.24 -6.34
CA GLU A 394 9.68 -6.32 -7.47
C GLU A 394 11.12 -5.92 -7.75
N PHE A 395 11.90 -5.65 -6.69
CA PHE A 395 13.33 -5.44 -6.80
C PHE A 395 14.05 -6.67 -7.38
N PHE A 396 13.74 -7.89 -6.91
CA PHE A 396 14.31 -9.12 -7.48
C PHE A 396 14.05 -9.22 -9.00
N LEU A 397 12.80 -9.06 -9.43
CA LEU A 397 12.43 -9.13 -10.85
C LEU A 397 13.16 -8.07 -11.70
N GLN A 398 13.40 -6.89 -11.13
CA GLN A 398 14.12 -5.83 -11.81
C GLN A 398 15.62 -6.13 -11.94
N CYS A 399 16.23 -6.77 -10.94
CA CYS A 399 17.66 -7.07 -10.92
C CYS A 399 18.03 -8.48 -11.43
N ARG A 400 17.06 -9.35 -11.75
CA ARG A 400 17.28 -10.75 -12.14
C ARG A 400 18.33 -10.89 -13.25
N GLU A 401 18.23 -10.11 -14.31
CA GLU A 401 19.18 -10.17 -15.44
C GLU A 401 20.60 -9.83 -14.98
N ARG A 402 20.74 -8.78 -14.16
CA ARG A 402 22.03 -8.38 -13.61
C ARG A 402 22.61 -9.41 -12.64
N ILE A 403 21.78 -10.06 -11.83
CA ILE A 403 22.24 -11.15 -10.96
C ILE A 403 22.77 -12.30 -11.82
N SER A 404 22.03 -12.70 -12.86
CA SER A 404 22.45 -13.74 -13.80
C SER A 404 23.80 -13.43 -14.46
N GLU A 405 24.02 -12.20 -14.93
CA GLU A 405 25.31 -11.76 -15.48
C GLU A 405 26.49 -11.91 -14.50
N LEU A 406 26.23 -11.78 -13.21
CA LEU A 406 27.23 -11.81 -12.13
C LEU A 406 27.44 -13.20 -11.54
N LEU A 407 26.52 -14.15 -11.78
CA LEU A 407 26.59 -15.52 -11.25
C LEU A 407 27.90 -16.25 -11.60
N PRO A 408 28.47 -16.18 -12.82
CA PRO A 408 29.71 -16.89 -13.14
C PRO A 408 30.92 -16.47 -12.29
N ALA A 409 30.88 -15.27 -11.71
CA ALA A 409 31.92 -14.75 -10.82
C ALA A 409 31.55 -14.89 -9.33
N ALA A 410 30.33 -15.35 -9.01
CA ALA A 410 29.85 -15.48 -7.65
C ALA A 410 30.51 -16.66 -6.93
N GLY A 411 30.83 -16.47 -5.64
CA GLY A 411 31.26 -17.56 -4.78
C GLY A 411 30.08 -18.39 -4.27
N GLU A 412 30.38 -19.55 -3.67
CA GLU A 412 29.37 -20.44 -3.09
C GLU A 412 28.53 -19.75 -1.99
N GLU A 413 29.13 -18.84 -1.21
CA GLU A 413 28.44 -18.06 -0.19
C GLU A 413 27.38 -17.11 -0.79
N ASP A 414 27.72 -16.44 -1.89
CA ASP A 414 26.80 -15.53 -2.59
C ASP A 414 25.66 -16.31 -3.24
N ALA A 415 25.97 -17.45 -3.88
CA ALA A 415 24.97 -18.35 -4.44
C ALA A 415 23.99 -18.83 -3.35
N ASN A 416 24.50 -19.24 -2.18
CA ASN A 416 23.64 -19.63 -1.06
C ASN A 416 22.82 -18.45 -0.52
N ALA A 417 23.36 -17.23 -0.50
CA ALA A 417 22.63 -16.03 -0.11
C ALA A 417 21.46 -15.72 -1.06
N ILE A 418 21.65 -15.88 -2.38
CA ILE A 418 20.58 -15.76 -3.39
C ILE A 418 19.50 -16.80 -3.11
N ARG A 419 19.89 -18.07 -2.95
CA ARG A 419 18.96 -19.20 -2.69
C ARG A 419 18.10 -18.96 -1.44
N ILE A 420 18.71 -18.54 -0.33
CA ILE A 420 17.99 -18.20 0.90
C ILE A 420 17.06 -17.00 0.67
N GLY A 421 17.54 -15.97 -0.02
CA GLY A 421 16.75 -14.78 -0.34
C GLY A 421 15.51 -15.09 -1.18
N ILE A 422 15.62 -15.98 -2.17
CA ILE A 422 14.49 -16.43 -3.00
C ILE A 422 13.42 -17.09 -2.13
N ARG A 423 13.82 -17.94 -1.18
CA ARG A 423 12.89 -18.61 -0.26
C ARG A 423 12.18 -17.61 0.66
N GLN A 424 12.92 -16.62 1.20
CA GLN A 424 12.36 -15.57 2.07
C GLN A 424 11.41 -14.64 1.30
N MET A 425 11.81 -14.20 0.11
CA MET A 425 10.96 -13.43 -0.79
C MET A 425 9.65 -14.18 -1.08
N TRP A 426 9.74 -15.47 -1.42
CA TRP A 426 8.56 -16.24 -1.80
C TRP A 426 7.55 -16.41 -0.65
N GLN A 427 8.02 -16.53 0.59
CA GLN A 427 7.15 -16.68 1.76
C GLN A 427 6.23 -15.47 1.97
N SER A 428 6.71 -14.27 1.64
CA SER A 428 5.96 -13.02 1.81
C SER A 428 5.34 -12.49 0.51
N TYR A 429 5.47 -13.24 -0.60
CA TYR A 429 5.02 -12.82 -1.91
C TYR A 429 3.50 -12.79 -2.02
N TYR A 430 2.95 -11.62 -2.36
CA TYR A 430 1.54 -11.39 -2.62
C TYR A 430 1.27 -11.39 -4.14
N PRO A 431 0.78 -12.49 -4.73
CA PRO A 431 0.58 -12.58 -6.18
C PRO A 431 -0.59 -11.71 -6.64
N MET A 432 -0.34 -10.83 -7.61
CA MET A 432 -1.40 -10.08 -8.31
C MET A 432 -1.59 -10.60 -9.73
N GLU A 433 -2.81 -10.53 -10.27
CA GLU A 433 -3.03 -10.88 -11.68
C GLU A 433 -2.32 -9.86 -12.58
N GLY A 434 -1.80 -10.32 -13.73
CA GLY A 434 -0.99 -9.48 -14.62
C GLY A 434 0.48 -9.33 -14.22
N SER A 435 0.86 -9.76 -13.00
CA SER A 435 2.28 -9.77 -12.60
C SER A 435 3.10 -10.75 -13.43
N ARG A 436 4.39 -10.48 -13.60
CA ARG A 436 5.35 -11.48 -14.12
C ARG A 436 5.27 -12.76 -13.29
N ASP A 437 5.59 -13.89 -13.91
CA ASP A 437 5.64 -15.17 -13.22
C ASP A 437 6.90 -15.28 -12.36
N LEU A 438 6.81 -14.74 -11.13
CA LEU A 438 7.92 -14.79 -10.18
C LEU A 438 8.44 -16.21 -9.94
N ALA A 439 7.57 -17.23 -10.00
CA ALA A 439 8.01 -18.62 -9.80
C ALA A 439 8.94 -19.05 -10.94
N MET A 440 8.60 -18.70 -12.18
CA MET A 440 9.44 -18.98 -13.34
C MET A 440 10.79 -18.28 -13.22
N GLU A 441 10.80 -16.98 -12.88
CA GLU A 441 12.03 -16.19 -12.74
C GLU A 441 12.95 -16.73 -11.62
N CYS A 442 12.36 -17.21 -10.51
CA CYS A 442 13.11 -17.90 -9.47
C CYS A 442 13.68 -19.23 -9.97
N ALA A 443 12.88 -20.03 -10.68
CA ALA A 443 13.27 -21.34 -11.17
C ALA A 443 14.43 -21.25 -12.16
N GLU A 444 14.38 -20.31 -13.11
CA GLU A 444 15.45 -20.10 -14.08
C GLU A 444 16.76 -19.70 -13.41
N LEU A 445 16.73 -18.75 -12.47
CA LEU A 445 17.95 -18.34 -11.77
C LEU A 445 18.53 -19.48 -10.91
N LEU A 446 17.68 -20.25 -10.22
CA LEU A 446 18.11 -21.42 -9.46
C LEU A 446 18.69 -22.52 -10.35
N TYR A 447 18.12 -22.70 -11.55
CA TYR A 447 18.63 -23.64 -12.55
C TYR A 447 20.02 -23.21 -13.06
N GLU A 448 20.22 -21.92 -13.36
CA GLU A 448 21.52 -21.35 -13.73
C GLU A 448 22.58 -21.54 -12.63
N MET A 449 22.15 -21.59 -11.36
CA MET A 449 23.00 -21.86 -10.20
C MET A 449 23.22 -23.36 -9.91
N GLU A 450 22.71 -24.26 -10.77
CA GLU A 450 22.73 -25.72 -10.57
C GLU A 450 22.02 -26.18 -9.28
N ALA A 451 21.14 -25.34 -8.72
CA ALA A 451 20.32 -25.65 -7.55
C ALA A 451 19.05 -26.43 -7.95
N PHE A 452 19.24 -27.59 -8.59
CA PHE A 452 18.20 -28.33 -9.32
C PHE A 452 16.97 -28.72 -8.48
N GLU A 453 17.16 -29.09 -7.20
CA GLU A 453 16.04 -29.40 -6.29
C GLU A 453 15.12 -28.18 -6.09
N ASP A 454 15.71 -27.02 -5.83
CA ASP A 454 14.96 -25.78 -5.62
C ASP A 454 14.35 -25.29 -6.94
N ALA A 455 15.10 -25.36 -8.04
CA ALA A 455 14.61 -24.99 -9.37
C ALA A 455 13.37 -25.80 -9.76
N LEU A 456 13.39 -27.12 -9.53
CA LEU A 456 12.24 -28.00 -9.80
C LEU A 456 11.00 -27.56 -9.00
N GLU A 457 11.15 -27.26 -7.71
CA GLU A 457 10.05 -26.79 -6.86
C GLU A 457 9.40 -25.52 -7.45
N PHE A 458 10.20 -24.57 -7.91
CA PHE A 458 9.69 -23.32 -8.48
C PHE A 458 9.09 -23.50 -9.89
N TYR A 459 9.65 -24.36 -10.74
CA TYR A 459 9.02 -24.71 -12.02
C TYR A 459 7.65 -25.37 -11.84
N GLU A 460 7.50 -26.24 -10.83
CA GLU A 460 6.21 -26.82 -10.49
C GLU A 460 5.20 -25.78 -10.01
N ARG A 461 5.64 -24.81 -9.20
CA ARG A 461 4.79 -23.70 -8.72
C ARG A 461 4.28 -22.85 -9.89
N SER A 462 5.15 -22.51 -10.84
CA SER A 462 4.77 -21.82 -12.08
C SER A 462 3.76 -22.64 -12.89
N SER A 463 4.04 -23.93 -13.11
CA SER A 463 3.17 -24.83 -13.88
C SER A 463 1.77 -24.99 -13.27
N ARG A 464 1.66 -25.02 -11.93
CA ARG A 464 0.37 -25.07 -11.23
C ARG A 464 -0.45 -23.78 -11.44
N LYS A 465 0.20 -22.63 -11.58
CA LYS A 465 -0.45 -21.32 -11.80
C LYS A 465 -1.02 -21.21 -13.22
N SER A 466 -0.28 -21.62 -14.24
CA SER A 466 -0.69 -21.53 -15.65
C SER A 466 -1.70 -22.63 -16.06
N GLY A 467 -1.86 -23.66 -15.23
CA GLY A 467 -2.58 -24.89 -15.54
C GLY A 467 -1.66 -25.87 -16.29
N ALA A 468 -1.67 -27.14 -15.90
CA ALA A 468 -0.71 -28.15 -16.37
C ALA A 468 -0.65 -28.39 -17.91
N CYS A 469 -1.60 -27.86 -18.68
CA CYS A 469 -1.68 -28.02 -20.13
C CYS A 469 -1.03 -26.88 -20.94
N THR A 470 -0.47 -25.86 -20.29
CA THR A 470 0.12 -24.68 -20.95
C THR A 470 1.58 -24.41 -20.54
N ALA A 471 2.20 -25.33 -19.81
CA ALA A 471 3.62 -25.22 -19.47
C ALA A 471 4.47 -25.18 -20.75
N ASP A 472 5.32 -24.17 -20.85
CA ASP A 472 6.23 -23.94 -21.96
C ASP A 472 7.19 -25.14 -22.16
N THR A 473 7.47 -25.47 -23.42
CA THR A 473 8.34 -26.60 -23.80
C THR A 473 9.71 -26.47 -23.13
N SER A 474 10.25 -25.26 -23.04
CA SER A 474 11.54 -24.97 -22.39
C SER A 474 11.50 -25.29 -20.90
N ALA A 475 10.46 -24.83 -20.19
CA ALA A 475 10.29 -25.09 -18.77
C ALA A 475 10.15 -26.60 -18.48
N LEU A 476 9.38 -27.34 -19.29
CA LEU A 476 9.25 -28.79 -19.16
C LEU A 476 10.58 -29.53 -19.38
N TYR A 477 11.40 -29.04 -20.32
CA TYR A 477 12.73 -29.61 -20.55
C TYR A 477 13.68 -29.32 -19.38
N HIS A 478 13.67 -28.10 -18.82
CA HIS A 478 14.46 -27.80 -17.62
C HIS A 478 14.02 -28.62 -16.41
N MET A 479 12.71 -28.87 -16.23
CA MET A 479 12.22 -29.80 -15.20
C MET A 479 12.76 -31.22 -15.40
N ALA A 480 12.82 -31.70 -16.65
CA ALA A 480 13.40 -33.01 -16.95
C ALA A 480 14.89 -33.10 -16.56
N ILE A 481 15.64 -32.03 -16.84
CA ILE A 481 17.05 -31.93 -16.44
C ILE A 481 17.18 -31.86 -14.91
N CYS A 482 16.37 -31.07 -14.22
CA CYS A 482 16.38 -31.02 -12.76
C CYS A 482 16.12 -32.40 -12.14
N CYS A 483 15.13 -33.14 -12.64
CA CYS A 483 14.84 -34.50 -12.18
C CYS A 483 16.01 -35.45 -12.46
N TYR A 484 16.68 -35.32 -13.61
CA TYR A 484 17.84 -36.14 -13.95
C TYR A 484 19.02 -35.89 -13.00
N GLU A 485 19.40 -34.63 -12.81
CA GLU A 485 20.53 -34.23 -11.97
C GLU A 485 20.29 -34.52 -10.48
N THR A 486 19.03 -34.60 -10.04
CA THR A 486 18.65 -35.00 -8.68
C THR A 486 18.46 -36.51 -8.52
N GLY A 487 18.65 -37.30 -9.58
CA GLY A 487 18.56 -38.77 -9.58
C GLY A 487 17.14 -39.33 -9.65
N ASN A 488 16.13 -38.52 -9.95
CA ASN A 488 14.76 -38.95 -10.19
C ASN A 488 14.51 -39.28 -11.67
N GLU A 489 15.08 -40.41 -12.11
CA GLU A 489 15.07 -40.86 -13.50
C GLU A 489 13.64 -41.09 -14.06
N GLU A 490 12.71 -41.58 -13.23
CA GLU A 490 11.33 -41.82 -13.67
C GLU A 490 10.62 -40.50 -14.02
N GLU A 491 10.76 -39.47 -13.18
CA GLU A 491 10.18 -38.15 -13.46
C GLU A 491 10.91 -37.44 -14.61
N ALA A 492 12.23 -37.57 -14.69
CA ALA A 492 13.02 -37.01 -15.79
C ALA A 492 12.53 -37.53 -17.16
N LYS A 493 12.31 -38.85 -17.24
CA LYS A 493 11.70 -39.47 -18.43
C LYS A 493 10.27 -39.00 -18.65
N GLY A 494 9.47 -38.89 -17.58
CA GLY A 494 8.11 -38.38 -17.64
C GLY A 494 8.01 -36.98 -18.24
N TYR A 495 8.85 -36.04 -17.78
CA TYR A 495 8.90 -34.67 -18.32
C TYR A 495 9.45 -34.65 -19.74
N SER A 496 10.49 -35.44 -20.06
CA SER A 496 11.03 -35.56 -21.42
C SER A 496 9.99 -36.03 -22.44
N LEU A 497 9.13 -37.00 -22.07
CA LEU A 497 8.04 -37.44 -22.92
C LEU A 497 6.96 -36.37 -23.10
N LYS A 498 6.69 -35.53 -22.08
CA LYS A 498 5.79 -34.38 -22.21
C LYS A 498 6.35 -33.34 -23.18
N VAL A 499 7.66 -33.08 -23.13
CA VAL A 499 8.36 -32.20 -24.10
C VAL A 499 8.17 -32.73 -25.51
N LEU A 500 8.49 -34.01 -25.75
CA LEU A 500 8.36 -34.62 -27.09
C LEU A 500 6.92 -34.71 -27.60
N ALA A 501 5.94 -34.71 -26.70
CA ALA A 501 4.53 -34.64 -27.08
C ALA A 501 4.13 -33.24 -27.59
N GLN A 502 4.81 -32.17 -27.14
CA GLN A 502 4.59 -30.80 -27.59
C GLN A 502 5.50 -30.44 -28.77
N ASP A 503 6.76 -30.86 -28.72
CA ASP A 503 7.78 -30.65 -29.76
C ASP A 503 8.53 -31.97 -30.04
N PRO A 504 8.05 -32.77 -31.03
CA PRO A 504 8.66 -34.05 -31.37
C PRO A 504 10.09 -33.96 -31.91
N GLU A 505 10.54 -32.79 -32.37
CA GLU A 505 11.89 -32.59 -32.93
C GLU A 505 12.89 -32.10 -31.86
N HIS A 506 12.48 -32.00 -30.59
CA HIS A 506 13.34 -31.51 -29.52
C HIS A 506 14.50 -32.49 -29.20
N GLU A 507 15.67 -32.23 -29.77
CA GLU A 507 16.86 -33.10 -29.69
C GLU A 507 17.30 -33.44 -28.25
N GLY A 508 17.24 -32.46 -27.35
CA GLY A 508 17.62 -32.63 -25.94
C GLY A 508 16.77 -33.67 -25.20
N ALA A 509 15.45 -33.51 -25.24
CA ALA A 509 14.50 -34.45 -24.63
C ALA A 509 14.54 -35.85 -25.25
N ALA A 510 14.75 -35.95 -26.58
CA ALA A 510 14.94 -37.23 -27.24
C ALA A 510 16.20 -37.96 -26.75
N SER A 511 17.31 -37.22 -26.63
CA SER A 511 18.58 -37.74 -26.14
C SER A 511 18.48 -38.18 -24.68
N LEU A 512 17.83 -37.38 -23.84
CA LEU A 512 17.62 -37.72 -22.42
C LEU A 512 16.73 -38.96 -22.26
N CYS A 513 15.65 -39.08 -23.04
CA CYS A 513 14.82 -40.30 -23.07
C CYS A 513 15.60 -41.56 -23.44
N LEU A 514 16.57 -41.47 -24.36
CA LEU A 514 17.42 -42.59 -24.77
C LEU A 514 18.43 -42.96 -23.68
N LEU A 515 18.95 -41.98 -22.95
CA LEU A 515 19.89 -42.19 -21.85
C LEU A 515 19.22 -42.85 -20.63
N LEU A 516 17.91 -42.63 -20.46
CA LEU A 516 17.07 -43.18 -19.39
C LEU A 516 16.30 -44.47 -19.81
N GLN A 517 16.86 -45.23 -20.76
CA GLN A 517 16.38 -46.58 -21.14
C GLN A 517 17.17 -47.65 -20.41
#